data_AF-C6J0E4-F1
#
_entry.id   AF-C6J0E4-F1
#
_cell.length_a   1.000
_cell.length_b   1.000
_cell.length_c   1.000
_cell.angle_alpha   90.00
_cell.angle_beta   90.00
_cell.angle_gamma   90.00
#
_symmetry.space_group_name_H-M   'P 1'
#
loop_
_entity.id
_entity.type
_entity.pdbx_description
1 polymer ?
#
loop_
_entity_poly.entity_id
_entity_poly.type
_entity_poly.pdbx_seq_one_letter_code
_entity_poly.pdbx_strand_id
1 'polypeptide(L)'
;MSEVKTQAAKETNKEGLAESYKAKYGKVYRVVVTLEPDDSTSIQNEYFFKKPPVASYDRYIKTTAQSASKALKTFVLDNVVEEQYSKLSDDLEEYPALAISLGEKLLAMLGLSKDVNLRQL
;
A
#
# COMPACT_ATOMS: atom_id res chain seq x y z
N MET A 1 18.49 -16.24 -22.02
CA MET A 1 17.14 -16.45 -22.58
C MET A 1 16.14 -17.08 -21.59
N SER A 2 16.59 -17.61 -20.44
CA SER A 2 15.71 -18.31 -19.49
C SER A 2 15.06 -17.40 -18.43
N GLU A 3 15.62 -16.22 -18.16
CA GLU A 3 15.09 -15.28 -17.15
C GLU A 3 13.94 -14.41 -17.68
N VAL A 4 13.94 -14.11 -18.98
CA VAL A 4 12.93 -13.24 -19.62
C VAL A 4 11.55 -13.90 -19.66
N LYS A 5 11.48 -15.24 -19.82
CA LYS A 5 10.20 -15.98 -19.80
C LYS A 5 9.55 -16.04 -18.41
N THR A 6 10.35 -16.02 -17.35
CA THR A 6 9.87 -16.13 -15.96
C THR A 6 9.30 -14.80 -15.44
N GLN A 7 9.85 -13.66 -15.89
CA GLN A 7 9.29 -12.34 -15.58
C GLN A 7 7.98 -12.08 -16.32
N ALA A 8 7.93 -12.38 -17.63
CA ALA A 8 6.73 -12.19 -18.43
C ALA A 8 5.52 -13.00 -17.90
N ALA A 9 5.72 -14.25 -17.48
CA ALA A 9 4.64 -15.08 -16.94
C ALA A 9 4.14 -14.61 -15.55
N LYS A 10 5.02 -14.01 -14.73
CA LYS A 10 4.63 -13.39 -13.45
C LYS A 10 3.85 -12.09 -13.66
N GLU A 11 4.19 -11.31 -14.68
CA GLU A 11 3.46 -10.09 -15.04
C GLU A 11 2.07 -10.38 -15.59
N THR A 12 1.92 -11.37 -16.49
CA THR A 12 0.61 -11.78 -17.02
C THR A 12 -0.34 -12.29 -15.94
N ASN A 13 0.16 -13.04 -14.94
CA ASN A 13 -0.65 -13.46 -13.79
C ASN A 13 -1.06 -12.30 -12.87
N LYS A 14 -0.22 -11.26 -12.75
CA LYS A 14 -0.52 -10.06 -11.95
C LYS A 14 -1.56 -9.17 -12.62
N GLU A 15 -1.56 -9.09 -13.95
CA GLU A 15 -2.58 -8.38 -14.73
C GLU A 15 -3.95 -9.05 -14.60
N GLY A 16 -4.02 -10.38 -14.71
CA GLY A 16 -5.27 -11.12 -14.47
C GLY A 16 -5.80 -10.97 -13.03
N LEU A 17 -4.89 -10.86 -12.04
CA LEU A 17 -5.27 -10.59 -10.65
C LEU A 17 -5.78 -9.16 -10.45
N ALA A 18 -5.16 -8.19 -11.13
CA ALA A 18 -5.62 -6.80 -11.09
C ALA A 18 -7.00 -6.66 -11.74
N GLU A 19 -7.28 -7.40 -12.81
CA GLU A 19 -8.59 -7.45 -13.45
C GLU A 19 -9.66 -8.10 -12.56
N SER A 20 -9.33 -9.22 -11.90
CA SER A 20 -10.26 -9.87 -10.97
C SER A 20 -10.58 -9.00 -9.75
N TYR A 21 -9.59 -8.30 -9.19
CA TYR A 21 -9.83 -7.34 -8.11
C TYR A 21 -10.62 -6.12 -8.57
N LYS A 22 -10.38 -5.61 -9.78
CA LYS A 22 -11.20 -4.53 -10.36
C LYS A 22 -12.65 -4.98 -10.56
N ALA A 23 -12.88 -6.22 -10.99
CA ALA A 23 -14.23 -6.76 -11.13
C ALA A 23 -14.95 -6.90 -9.78
N LYS A 24 -14.23 -7.32 -8.72
CA LYS A 24 -14.80 -7.53 -7.37
C LYS A 24 -14.99 -6.24 -6.57
N TYR A 25 -14.01 -5.34 -6.60
CA TYR A 25 -13.95 -4.15 -5.74
C TYR A 25 -14.11 -2.83 -6.52
N GLY A 26 -14.23 -2.88 -7.84
CA GLY A 26 -14.34 -1.71 -8.70
C GLY A 26 -13.00 -1.02 -8.92
N LYS A 27 -12.76 0.11 -8.23
CA LYS A 27 -11.51 0.88 -8.38
C LYS A 27 -10.46 0.38 -7.39
N VAL A 28 -9.42 -0.25 -7.94
CA VAL A 28 -8.29 -0.80 -7.18
C VAL A 28 -6.98 -0.18 -7.67
N TYR A 29 -6.06 0.07 -6.74
CA TYR A 29 -4.79 0.73 -6.96
C TYR A 29 -3.66 -0.24 -6.64
N ARG A 30 -2.71 -0.38 -7.57
CA ARG A 30 -1.51 -1.21 -7.42
C ARG A 30 -0.40 -0.37 -6.80
N VAL A 31 0.17 -0.84 -5.69
CA VAL A 31 1.31 -0.21 -5.01
C VAL A 31 2.45 -1.21 -4.97
N VAL A 32 3.56 -0.87 -5.62
CA VAL A 32 4.80 -1.66 -5.59
C VAL A 32 5.75 -1.00 -4.60
N VAL A 33 6.30 -1.79 -3.69
CA VAL A 33 7.31 -1.35 -2.72
C VAL A 33 8.54 -2.22 -2.86
N THR A 34 9.70 -1.58 -2.96
CA THR A 34 10.99 -2.26 -2.89
C THR A 34 11.56 -2.04 -1.50
N LEU A 35 11.83 -3.13 -0.79
CA LEU A 35 12.46 -3.16 0.52
C LEU A 35 13.93 -3.58 0.35
N GLU A 36 14.83 -2.88 1.00
CA GLU A 36 16.26 -3.17 1.01
C GLU A 36 16.71 -3.40 2.47
N PRO A 37 16.39 -4.58 3.04
CA PRO A 37 16.73 -4.87 4.43
C PRO A 37 18.24 -4.95 4.69
N ASP A 38 19.03 -5.39 3.69
CA ASP A 38 20.48 -5.53 3.76
C ASP A 38 21.14 -5.12 2.43
N ASP A 39 22.46 -4.88 2.45
CA ASP A 39 23.28 -4.47 1.29
C ASP A 39 23.21 -5.42 0.07
N SER A 40 22.69 -6.64 0.26
CA SER A 40 22.63 -7.69 -0.77
C SER A 40 21.22 -8.15 -1.13
N THR A 41 20.19 -7.70 -0.40
CA THR A 41 18.82 -8.24 -0.53
C THR A 41 17.87 -7.13 -0.93
N SER A 42 17.26 -7.25 -2.11
CA SER A 42 16.18 -6.37 -2.56
C SER A 42 14.89 -7.19 -2.71
N ILE A 43 13.90 -6.91 -1.86
CA ILE A 43 12.60 -7.59 -1.84
C ILE A 43 11.57 -6.65 -2.47
N GLN A 44 11.04 -7.03 -3.62
CA GLN A 44 9.96 -6.29 -4.26
C GLN A 44 8.61 -6.90 -3.89
N ASN A 45 7.84 -6.17 -3.09
CA ASN A 45 6.48 -6.49 -2.71
C ASN A 45 5.45 -5.66 -3.49
N GLU A 46 4.27 -6.23 -3.65
CA GLU A 46 3.19 -5.63 -4.40
C GLU A 46 1.86 -5.88 -3.71
N TYR A 47 1.12 -4.79 -3.51
CA TYR A 47 -0.16 -4.78 -2.83
C TYR A 47 -1.21 -4.02 -3.65
N PHE A 48 -2.45 -4.43 -3.48
CA PHE A 48 -3.62 -3.83 -4.10
C PHE A 48 -4.50 -3.20 -3.03
N PHE A 49 -4.81 -1.93 -3.21
CA PHE A 49 -5.61 -1.14 -2.27
C PHE A 49 -6.89 -0.64 -2.92
N LYS A 50 -7.95 -0.56 -2.13
CA LYS A 50 -9.16 0.20 -2.45
C LYS A 50 -8.90 1.68 -2.16
N LYS A 51 -9.66 2.59 -2.80
CA LYS A 51 -9.61 4.00 -2.41
C LYS A 51 -10.03 4.10 -0.93
N PRO A 52 -9.23 4.70 -0.04
CA PRO A 52 -9.63 4.81 1.35
C PRO A 52 -10.92 5.63 1.49
N PRO A 53 -11.95 5.14 2.21
CA PRO A 53 -13.14 5.91 2.49
C PRO A 53 -12.84 6.97 3.55
N VAL A 54 -13.62 8.07 3.55
CA VAL A 54 -13.48 9.16 4.53
C VAL A 54 -13.53 8.63 5.97
N ALA A 55 -14.40 7.65 6.25
CA ALA A 55 -14.50 7.03 7.57
C ALA A 55 -13.19 6.33 8.04
N SER A 56 -12.43 5.73 7.12
CA SER A 56 -11.14 5.11 7.45
C SER A 56 -10.09 6.17 7.78
N TYR A 57 -10.10 7.29 7.04
CA TYR A 57 -9.24 8.44 7.34
C TYR A 57 -9.59 9.09 8.70
N ASP A 58 -10.88 9.31 8.99
CA ASP A 58 -11.30 9.86 10.28
C ASP A 58 -10.88 8.98 11.46
N ARG A 59 -10.97 7.65 11.29
CA ARG A 59 -10.49 6.69 12.28
C ARG A 59 -8.98 6.78 12.45
N TYR A 60 -8.23 6.83 11.35
CA TYR A 60 -6.78 7.02 11.36
C TYR A 60 -6.39 8.27 12.16
N ILE A 61 -7.00 9.42 11.90
CA ILE A 61 -6.70 10.67 12.62
C ILE A 61 -7.02 10.54 14.12
N LYS A 62 -8.18 9.98 14.47
CA LYS A 62 -8.57 9.77 15.87
C LYS A 62 -7.61 8.86 16.62
N THR A 63 -7.17 7.77 15.99
CA THR A 63 -6.24 6.81 16.60
C THR A 63 -4.80 7.34 16.63
N THR A 64 -4.41 8.19 15.69
CA THR A 64 -3.05 8.74 15.59
C THR A 64 -2.65 9.52 16.85
N ALA A 65 -3.59 10.26 17.45
CA ALA A 65 -3.36 10.98 18.71
C ALA A 65 -2.98 10.06 19.89
N GLN A 66 -3.36 8.77 19.85
CA GLN A 66 -3.04 7.79 20.88
C GLN A 66 -1.80 6.97 20.50
N SER A 67 -1.72 6.55 19.24
CA SER A 67 -0.60 5.76 18.73
C SER A 67 -0.52 5.88 17.21
N ALA A 68 0.42 6.70 16.73
CA ALA A 68 0.65 6.91 15.31
C ALA A 68 0.98 5.60 14.57
N SER A 69 1.86 4.77 15.13
CA SER A 69 2.26 3.50 14.52
C SER A 69 1.09 2.52 14.40
N LYS A 70 0.26 2.40 15.44
CA LYS A 70 -0.93 1.53 15.40
C LYS A 70 -1.98 2.07 14.42
N ALA A 71 -2.23 3.38 14.46
CA ALA A 71 -3.17 4.02 13.55
C ALA A 71 -2.79 3.76 12.09
N LEU A 72 -1.50 3.88 11.76
CA LEU A 72 -0.99 3.67 10.41
C LEU A 72 -1.08 2.21 9.96
N LYS A 73 -0.69 1.25 10.83
CA LYS A 73 -0.87 -0.19 10.56
C LYS A 73 -2.35 -0.52 10.28
N THR A 74 -3.26 -0.05 11.14
CA THR A 74 -4.70 -0.26 10.96
C THR A 74 -5.22 0.42 9.69
N PHE A 75 -4.78 1.65 9.39
CA PHE A 75 -5.21 2.38 8.20
C PHE A 75 -4.81 1.66 6.91
N VAL A 76 -3.58 1.15 6.84
CA VAL A 76 -3.11 0.40 5.68
C VAL A 76 -3.89 -0.93 5.54
N LEU A 77 -4.08 -1.67 6.63
CA LEU A 77 -4.82 -2.94 6.63
C LEU A 77 -6.31 -2.79 6.34
N ASP A 78 -6.96 -1.71 6.77
CA ASP A 78 -8.38 -1.45 6.50
C ASP A 78 -8.65 -1.25 5.00
N ASN A 79 -7.63 -0.85 4.23
CA ASN A 79 -7.78 -0.44 2.83
C ASN A 79 -7.21 -1.43 1.80
N VAL A 80 -6.49 -2.47 2.23
CA VAL A 80 -6.01 -3.53 1.33
C VAL A 80 -7.16 -4.41 0.84
N VAL A 81 -6.99 -5.07 -0.30
CA VAL A 81 -7.89 -6.15 -0.73
C VAL A 81 -7.83 -7.31 0.28
N GLU A 82 -8.95 -7.98 0.51
CA GLU A 82 -9.09 -8.97 1.59
C GLU A 82 -8.13 -10.14 1.40
N GLU A 83 -7.88 -10.54 0.15
CA GLU A 83 -7.00 -11.62 -0.23
C GLU A 83 -5.53 -11.37 0.16
N GLN A 84 -5.14 -10.10 0.31
CA GLN A 84 -3.79 -9.71 0.70
C GLN A 84 -3.69 -9.27 2.16
N TYR A 85 -4.79 -9.28 2.92
CA TYR A 85 -4.80 -8.84 4.31
C TYR A 85 -3.80 -9.62 5.17
N SER A 86 -3.84 -10.97 5.12
CA SER A 86 -2.95 -11.81 5.93
C SER A 86 -1.48 -11.54 5.60
N LYS A 87 -1.15 -11.58 4.30
CA LYS A 87 0.21 -11.33 3.83
C LYS A 87 0.71 -9.96 4.28
N LEU A 88 -0.09 -8.91 4.08
CA LEU A 88 0.29 -7.56 4.47
C LEU A 88 0.41 -7.43 5.99
N SER A 89 -0.43 -8.11 6.78
CA SER A 89 -0.30 -8.11 8.23
C SER A 89 1.04 -8.68 8.68
N ASP A 90 1.46 -9.82 8.11
CA ASP A 90 2.73 -10.47 8.41
C ASP A 90 3.91 -9.59 7.97
N ASP A 91 3.85 -9.04 6.75
CA ASP A 91 4.88 -8.13 6.22
C ASP A 91 5.03 -6.86 7.08
N LEU A 92 3.94 -6.35 7.67
CA LEU A 92 3.96 -5.20 8.59
C LEU A 92 4.48 -5.54 9.99
N GLU A 93 4.55 -6.82 10.37
CA GLU A 93 5.18 -7.27 11.60
C GLU A 93 6.69 -7.44 11.42
N GLU A 94 7.10 -7.98 10.28
CA GLU A 94 8.51 -8.11 9.92
C GLU A 94 9.14 -6.75 9.57
N TYR A 95 8.43 -5.91 8.82
CA TYR A 95 8.89 -4.61 8.34
C TYR A 95 7.96 -3.48 8.82
N PRO A 96 8.01 -3.06 10.09
CA PRO A 96 7.07 -2.09 10.65
C PRO A 96 7.09 -0.72 9.95
N ALA A 97 8.22 -0.32 9.36
CA ALA A 97 8.35 0.93 8.60
C ALA A 97 7.61 0.90 7.25
N LEU A 98 7.27 -0.29 6.72
CA LEU A 98 6.49 -0.44 5.47
C LEU A 98 5.13 0.26 5.57
N ALA A 99 4.52 0.28 6.76
CA ALA A 99 3.25 0.99 7.00
C ALA A 99 3.36 2.49 6.69
N ILE A 100 4.53 3.11 6.90
CA ILE A 100 4.74 4.55 6.62
C ILE A 100 4.69 4.80 5.13
N SER A 101 5.49 4.07 4.35
CA SER A 101 5.53 4.23 2.89
C SER A 101 4.18 3.95 2.23
N LEU A 102 3.49 2.88 2.67
CA LEU A 102 2.16 2.55 2.17
C LEU A 102 1.13 3.60 2.60
N GLY A 103 1.14 3.98 3.88
CA GLY A 103 0.22 4.97 4.44
C GLY A 103 0.36 6.35 3.77
N GLU A 104 1.57 6.82 3.51
CA GLU A 104 1.82 8.07 2.77
C GLU A 104 1.20 8.02 1.37
N LYS A 105 1.36 6.91 0.64
CA LYS A 105 0.75 6.74 -0.68
C LYS A 105 -0.78 6.74 -0.61
N LEU A 106 -1.36 6.09 0.40
CA LEU A 106 -2.81 6.11 0.63
C LEU A 106 -3.32 7.52 0.97
N LEU A 107 -2.62 8.26 1.83
CA LEU A 107 -2.96 9.64 2.18
C LEU A 107 -2.81 10.59 0.99
N ALA A 108 -1.79 10.39 0.15
CA ALA A 108 -1.62 11.16 -1.08
C ALA A 108 -2.80 10.98 -2.05
N MET A 109 -3.37 9.77 -2.12
CA MET A 109 -4.62 9.52 -2.87
C MET A 109 -5.85 10.25 -2.30
N LEU A 110 -5.80 10.67 -1.04
CA LEU A 110 -6.83 11.50 -0.40
C LEU A 110 -6.55 13.00 -0.52
N GLY A 111 -5.43 13.41 -1.14
CA GLY A 111 -5.09 14.81 -1.34
C GLY A 111 -3.98 15.34 -0.43
N LEU A 112 -3.29 14.48 0.33
CA LEU A 112 -2.05 14.87 1.01
C LEU A 112 -0.96 15.14 -0.04
N SER A 113 -0.76 16.41 -0.39
CA SER A 113 0.25 16.85 -1.35
C SER A 113 1.47 17.43 -0.66
N LYS A 114 2.66 17.19 -1.24
CA LYS A 114 3.92 17.82 -0.81
C LYS A 114 4.12 19.19 -1.48
N ASP A 115 3.44 19.45 -2.60
CA ASP A 115 3.55 20.69 -3.38
C ASP A 115 2.47 21.70 -3.01
N VAL A 116 2.56 22.25 -1.79
CA VAL A 116 1.66 23.31 -1.32
C VAL A 116 2.44 24.62 -1.21
N ASN A 117 2.17 25.55 -2.12
CA ASN A 117 2.81 26.86 -2.13
C ASN A 117 2.07 27.81 -1.18
N LEU A 118 2.81 28.39 -0.25
CA LEU A 118 2.31 29.43 0.65
C LEU A 118 2.85 30.79 0.20
N ARG A 119 1.95 31.74 -0.05
CA ARG A 119 2.29 33.14 -0.30
C ARG A 119 1.67 33.99 0.79
N GLN A 120 2.51 34.74 1.50
CA GLN A 120 2.05 35.79 2.40
C GLN A 120 1.53 36.98 1.56
N LEU A 121 0.35 37.50 1.90
CA LEU A 121 -0.23 38.71 1.31
C LEU A 121 0.20 39.96 2.08
#